data_AF-A0A015K4F2-F1
#
_entry.id   AF-A0A015K4F2-F1
#
_cell.length_a   1.000
_cell.length_b   1.000
_cell.length_c   1.000
_cell.angle_alpha   90.00
_cell.angle_beta   90.00
_cell.angle_gamma   90.00
#
_symmetry.space_group_name_H-M   'P 1'
#
loop_
_entity.id
_entity.type
_entity.pdbx_description
1 polymer ?
#
loop_
_entity_poly.entity_id
_entity_poly.type
_entity_poly.pdbx_seq_one_letter_code
_entity_poly.pdbx_strand_id
1 'polypeptide(L)'
;MDNNFVRDKTYKESLLGIRDNIWSFNVKQKEVPFAPSMNGLLRLTPDGTKYFDRLSRKNRSDFFNNLLNDLAKAIPVPRSRLTSDEKNQLDLSVNEKQYLISIGVEETRVDNDYLSVETVFNNINTMVKSKDLTLINDGQASKYLDQSYGFIRTLDLWKTYKYKLLSIFLIIGLLIVLFFFARRRNSNGNNIAILQLGLIIFDLVIDITFVNYNAKDVPVLYFPSIVFVTVPIGINTILAFYLITQENKRQKFLEWFMTHRKVASIFTILASTDIEALSILYSNLAGFSSFNAPFSDDAKSKIFWGACLNIFIEDIPQAIIQILYKHYTITYDIIPLLTLISSVVNLTINIIGRIYQATIHLRNSKHSQV
;
A
#
# COMPACT_ATOMS: atom_id res chain seq x y z
N MET A 1 -49.36 17.46 -0.19
CA MET A 1 -49.94 16.91 1.05
C MET A 1 -51.44 16.91 0.87
N ASP A 2 -52.07 15.75 0.98
CA ASP A 2 -53.49 15.60 0.65
C ASP A 2 -54.40 16.27 1.69
N ASN A 3 -55.61 16.60 1.27
CA ASN A 3 -56.65 17.02 2.21
C ASN A 3 -56.87 15.91 3.25
N ASN A 4 -57.16 16.29 4.50
CA ASN A 4 -57.34 15.39 5.63
C ASN A 4 -56.05 14.77 6.22
N PHE A 5 -54.85 15.17 5.78
CA PHE A 5 -53.59 14.72 6.37
C PHE A 5 -53.45 15.09 7.85
N VAL A 6 -54.02 16.24 8.25
CA VAL A 6 -54.11 16.67 9.65
C VAL A 6 -55.57 17.02 9.96
N ARG A 7 -56.04 16.66 11.15
CA ARG A 7 -57.35 17.07 11.67
C ARG A 7 -57.18 17.98 12.87
N ASP A 8 -58.00 19.03 12.93
CA ASP A 8 -58.07 19.88 14.10
C ASP A 8 -58.57 19.07 15.30
N LYS A 9 -57.84 19.15 16.42
CA LYS A 9 -58.14 18.34 17.61
C LYS A 9 -59.43 18.78 18.32
N THR A 10 -59.80 20.04 18.20
CA THR A 10 -60.95 20.67 18.88
C THR A 10 -62.23 20.47 18.07
N TYR A 11 -62.16 20.72 16.76
CA TYR A 11 -63.31 20.69 15.87
C TYR A 11 -63.46 19.38 15.12
N LYS A 12 -62.45 18.49 15.17
CA LYS A 12 -62.37 17.21 14.42
C LYS A 12 -62.50 17.36 12.91
N GLU A 13 -62.41 18.58 12.40
CA GLU A 13 -62.45 18.88 10.99
C GLU A 13 -61.09 18.62 10.34
N SER A 14 -61.15 18.16 9.11
CA SER A 14 -59.95 17.98 8.31
C SER A 14 -59.40 19.32 7.84
N LEU A 15 -58.12 19.55 8.11
CA LEU A 15 -57.43 20.70 7.54
C LEU A 15 -57.22 20.48 6.04
N LEU A 16 -57.37 21.57 5.29
CA LEU A 16 -57.08 21.60 3.86
C LEU A 16 -55.60 21.30 3.66
N GLY A 17 -55.35 20.39 2.73
CA GLY A 17 -54.01 20.04 2.26
C GLY A 17 -53.39 21.18 1.47
N ILE A 18 -52.12 21.01 1.12
CA ILE A 18 -51.41 21.96 0.27
C ILE A 18 -51.85 21.67 -1.17
N ARG A 19 -52.54 22.61 -1.81
CA ARG A 19 -52.93 22.48 -3.24
C ARG A 19 -51.70 22.45 -4.13
N ASP A 20 -51.81 21.70 -5.24
CA ASP A 20 -50.75 21.63 -6.24
C ASP A 20 -50.38 23.04 -6.76
N ASN A 21 -49.09 23.26 -7.02
CA ASN A 21 -48.53 24.50 -7.54
C ASN A 21 -48.69 25.78 -6.68
N ILE A 22 -49.05 25.67 -5.39
CA ILE A 22 -49.03 26.84 -4.47
C ILE A 22 -47.59 27.28 -4.17
N TRP A 23 -46.68 26.33 -4.00
CA TRP A 23 -45.28 26.61 -3.66
C TRP A 23 -44.42 26.49 -4.91
N SER A 24 -43.97 27.64 -5.39
CA SER A 24 -42.94 27.77 -6.42
C SER A 24 -41.65 28.20 -5.75
N PHE A 25 -40.62 27.34 -5.82
CA PHE A 25 -39.29 27.67 -5.33
C PHE A 25 -38.40 28.04 -6.51
N ASN A 26 -37.97 29.29 -6.56
CA ASN A 26 -36.99 29.73 -7.54
C ASN A 26 -35.61 29.66 -6.88
N VAL A 27 -34.88 28.58 -7.14
CA VAL A 27 -33.56 28.34 -6.56
C VAL A 27 -32.52 28.86 -7.56
N LYS A 28 -31.76 29.89 -7.18
CA LYS A 28 -30.56 30.25 -7.94
C LYS A 28 -29.57 29.10 -7.84
N GLN A 29 -29.24 28.48 -8.96
CA GLN A 29 -28.10 27.56 -9.03
C GLN A 29 -26.86 28.35 -8.62
N LYS A 30 -26.29 27.99 -7.48
CA LYS A 30 -25.00 28.53 -7.05
C LYS A 30 -23.96 27.94 -7.98
N GLU A 31 -23.13 28.77 -8.60
CA GLU A 31 -21.94 28.29 -9.30
C GLU A 31 -21.08 27.50 -8.29
N VAL A 32 -21.03 26.18 -8.47
CA VAL A 32 -20.19 25.32 -7.65
C VAL A 32 -18.92 25.06 -8.44
N PRO A 33 -17.73 25.33 -7.87
CA PRO A 33 -16.48 25.10 -8.57
C PRO A 33 -16.37 23.63 -9.02
N PHE A 34 -15.72 23.42 -10.15
CA PHE A 34 -15.39 22.10 -10.65
C PHE A 34 -14.69 21.28 -9.56
N ALA A 35 -15.13 20.03 -9.40
CA ALA A 35 -14.55 19.07 -8.48
C ALA A 35 -14.26 17.77 -9.26
N PRO A 36 -13.03 17.26 -9.23
CA PRO A 36 -12.65 16.04 -9.95
C PRO A 36 -13.33 14.80 -9.32
N SER A 37 -13.39 13.70 -10.08
CA SER A 37 -13.92 12.42 -9.60
C SER A 37 -13.27 12.02 -8.28
N MET A 38 -14.05 11.48 -7.35
CA MET A 38 -13.58 11.14 -6.01
C MET A 38 -14.24 9.87 -5.47
N ASN A 39 -13.47 9.08 -4.72
CA ASN A 39 -13.97 7.90 -4.02
C ASN A 39 -14.25 8.22 -2.54
N GLY A 40 -15.26 7.56 -2.00
CA GLY A 40 -15.64 7.65 -0.61
C GLY A 40 -15.91 6.27 -0.04
N LEU A 41 -15.69 6.16 1.25
CA LEU A 41 -15.88 4.97 2.04
C LEU A 41 -17.21 5.05 2.77
N LEU A 42 -17.99 3.98 2.63
CA LEU A 42 -19.13 3.69 3.48
C LEU A 42 -18.79 2.48 4.35
N ARG A 43 -19.46 2.37 5.49
CA ARG A 43 -19.38 1.20 6.35
C ARG A 43 -20.71 0.48 6.40
N LEU A 44 -20.69 -0.84 6.34
CA LEU A 44 -21.85 -1.67 6.60
C LEU A 44 -22.07 -1.83 8.10
N THR A 45 -23.34 -1.85 8.52
CA THR A 45 -23.75 -2.27 9.86
C THR A 45 -23.33 -3.72 10.14
N PRO A 46 -23.22 -4.15 11.40
CA PRO A 46 -22.91 -5.54 11.74
C PRO A 46 -23.85 -6.56 11.09
N ASP A 47 -25.16 -6.26 11.05
CA ASP A 47 -26.15 -7.12 10.38
C ASP A 47 -26.05 -7.05 8.86
N GLY A 48 -25.72 -5.87 8.32
CA GLY A 48 -25.36 -5.71 6.91
C GLY A 48 -24.16 -6.55 6.50
N THR A 49 -23.11 -6.59 7.33
CA THR A 49 -21.93 -7.43 7.12
C THR A 49 -22.27 -8.91 7.17
N LYS A 50 -23.07 -9.36 8.14
CA LYS A 50 -23.56 -10.76 8.19
C LYS A 50 -24.39 -11.12 6.96
N TYR A 51 -25.25 -10.21 6.51
CA TYR A 51 -26.04 -10.39 5.28
C TYR A 51 -25.11 -10.52 4.07
N PHE A 52 -24.17 -9.59 3.92
CA PHE A 52 -23.21 -9.55 2.82
C PHE A 52 -22.32 -10.80 2.75
N ASP A 53 -21.89 -11.32 3.90
CA ASP A 53 -21.08 -12.55 3.98
C ASP A 53 -21.81 -13.78 3.41
N ARG A 54 -23.14 -13.86 3.57
CA ARG A 54 -23.97 -14.97 3.07
C ARG A 54 -24.19 -14.91 1.55
N LEU A 55 -23.88 -13.80 0.90
CA LEU A 55 -24.09 -13.62 -0.53
C LEU A 55 -23.04 -14.37 -1.35
N SER A 56 -23.49 -15.03 -2.43
CA SER A 56 -22.61 -15.54 -3.48
C SER A 56 -21.91 -14.39 -4.21
N ARG A 57 -20.86 -14.69 -4.99
CA ARG A 57 -20.12 -13.67 -5.74
C ARG A 57 -21.02 -12.84 -6.67
N LYS A 58 -21.97 -13.48 -7.37
CA LYS A 58 -22.95 -12.78 -8.22
C LYS A 58 -23.85 -11.86 -7.39
N ASN A 59 -24.39 -12.37 -6.28
CA ASN A 59 -25.27 -11.60 -5.42
C ASN A 59 -24.55 -10.43 -4.73
N ARG A 60 -23.22 -10.50 -4.56
CA ARG A 60 -22.41 -9.36 -4.07
C ARG A 60 -22.32 -8.24 -5.11
N SER A 61 -22.13 -8.55 -6.39
CA SER A 61 -22.21 -7.53 -7.46
C SER A 61 -23.62 -6.93 -7.53
N ASP A 62 -24.66 -7.76 -7.40
CA ASP A 62 -26.04 -7.27 -7.33
C ASP A 62 -26.27 -6.35 -6.12
N PHE A 63 -25.66 -6.63 -4.97
CA PHE A 63 -25.69 -5.75 -3.80
C PHE A 63 -25.11 -4.36 -4.11
N PHE A 64 -23.94 -4.29 -4.76
CA PHE A 64 -23.34 -3.01 -5.17
C PHE A 64 -24.20 -2.27 -6.19
N ASN A 65 -24.73 -2.98 -7.19
CA ASN A 65 -25.61 -2.37 -8.18
C ASN A 65 -26.89 -1.80 -7.55
N ASN A 66 -27.51 -2.53 -6.62
CA ASN A 66 -28.66 -2.07 -5.87
C ASN A 66 -28.31 -0.87 -4.98
N LEU A 67 -27.16 -0.90 -4.30
CA LEU A 67 -26.69 0.23 -3.49
C LEU A 67 -26.53 1.50 -4.33
N LEU A 68 -25.90 1.39 -5.50
CA LEU A 68 -25.70 2.53 -6.39
C LEU A 68 -27.02 3.04 -6.97
N ASN A 69 -28.01 2.16 -7.22
CA ASN A 69 -29.37 2.56 -7.63
C ASN A 69 -30.11 3.27 -6.49
N ASP A 70 -30.04 2.74 -5.27
CA ASP A 70 -30.64 3.34 -4.07
C ASP A 70 -30.08 4.75 -3.84
N LEU A 71 -28.76 4.93 -3.94
CA LEU A 71 -28.08 6.23 -3.80
C LEU A 71 -28.44 7.21 -4.93
N ALA A 72 -28.47 6.74 -6.19
CA ALA A 72 -28.85 7.57 -7.34
C ALA A 72 -30.29 8.08 -7.22
N LYS A 73 -31.20 7.26 -6.70
CA LYS A 73 -32.60 7.63 -6.44
C LYS A 73 -32.72 8.62 -5.26
N ALA A 74 -31.92 8.42 -4.22
CA ALA A 74 -31.94 9.24 -3.00
C ALA A 74 -31.42 10.66 -3.24
N ILE A 75 -30.35 10.83 -4.04
CA ILE A 75 -29.70 12.11 -4.32
C ILE A 75 -29.75 12.29 -5.83
N PRO A 76 -30.91 12.62 -6.42
CA PRO A 76 -31.25 12.43 -7.84
C PRO A 76 -30.10 12.76 -8.80
N VAL A 77 -29.20 11.79 -9.01
CA VAL A 77 -28.00 11.89 -9.86
C VAL A 77 -28.03 10.73 -10.84
N PRO A 78 -27.51 10.93 -12.07
CA PRO A 78 -27.43 9.83 -13.02
C PRO A 78 -26.66 8.65 -12.42
N ARG A 79 -27.22 7.45 -12.53
CA ARG A 79 -26.61 6.20 -12.03
C ARG A 79 -25.20 5.97 -12.58
N SER A 80 -24.92 6.44 -13.80
CA SER A 80 -23.61 6.40 -14.45
C SER A 80 -22.53 7.22 -13.72
N ARG A 81 -22.92 8.17 -12.86
CA ARG A 81 -21.98 8.95 -12.05
C ARG A 81 -21.53 8.25 -10.78
N LEU A 82 -22.19 7.16 -10.39
CA LEU A 82 -21.82 6.40 -9.21
C LEU A 82 -21.13 5.10 -9.63
N THR A 83 -19.93 4.88 -9.12
CA THR A 83 -19.09 3.72 -9.43
C THR A 83 -18.75 2.94 -8.17
N SER A 84 -18.35 1.68 -8.32
CA SER A 84 -17.80 0.88 -7.23
C SER A 84 -16.76 -0.08 -7.81
N ASP A 85 -15.75 -0.40 -7.02
CA ASP A 85 -14.78 -1.45 -7.32
C ASP A 85 -15.27 -2.85 -6.89
N GLU A 86 -16.47 -2.92 -6.30
CA GLU A 86 -17.12 -4.12 -5.75
C GLU A 86 -16.28 -4.85 -4.69
N LYS A 87 -15.32 -4.15 -4.09
CA LYS A 87 -14.46 -4.69 -3.04
C LYS A 87 -15.06 -4.41 -1.67
N ASN A 88 -14.63 -5.22 -0.70
CA ASN A 88 -14.90 -5.02 0.72
C ASN A 88 -13.57 -5.15 1.48
N GLN A 89 -13.46 -4.43 2.59
CA GLN A 89 -12.33 -4.52 3.51
C GLN A 89 -12.86 -4.54 4.94
N LEU A 90 -12.22 -5.30 5.83
CA LEU A 90 -12.60 -5.34 7.24
C LEU A 90 -12.25 -4.00 7.92
N ASP A 91 -13.19 -3.40 8.64
CA ASP A 91 -12.93 -2.24 9.49
C ASP A 91 -12.35 -2.70 10.82
N LEU A 92 -11.06 -2.47 11.03
CA LEU A 92 -10.36 -2.81 12.27
C LEU A 92 -10.50 -1.72 13.36
N SER A 93 -11.15 -0.59 13.06
CA SER A 93 -11.37 0.48 14.04
C SER A 93 -12.51 0.20 15.01
N VAL A 94 -13.28 -0.86 14.76
CA VAL A 94 -14.44 -1.28 15.55
C VAL A 94 -14.29 -2.70 16.05
N ASN A 95 -14.89 -2.99 17.21
CA ASN A 95 -14.84 -4.32 17.82
C ASN A 95 -15.73 -5.35 17.10
N GLU A 96 -16.82 -4.89 16.49
CA GLU A 96 -17.70 -5.76 15.72
C GLU A 96 -17.24 -5.87 14.27
N LYS A 97 -17.36 -7.08 13.70
CA LYS A 97 -17.00 -7.32 12.31
C LYS A 97 -17.87 -6.47 11.38
N GLN A 98 -17.29 -5.43 10.78
CA GLN A 98 -17.94 -4.55 9.83
C GLN A 98 -17.09 -4.39 8.57
N TYR A 99 -17.73 -4.21 7.42
CA TYR A 99 -17.03 -3.99 6.16
C TYR A 99 -17.07 -2.54 5.72
N LEU A 100 -15.92 -2.05 5.27
CA LEU A 100 -15.79 -0.85 4.44
C LEU A 100 -16.01 -1.22 2.98
N ILE A 101 -16.69 -0.34 2.26
CA ILE A 101 -16.92 -0.42 0.82
C ILE A 101 -16.63 0.93 0.18
N SER A 102 -16.19 0.94 -1.08
CA SER A 102 -15.89 2.17 -1.83
C SER A 102 -16.97 2.48 -2.86
N ILE A 103 -17.39 3.74 -2.86
CA ILE A 103 -18.27 4.34 -3.86
C ILE A 103 -17.57 5.54 -4.48
N GLY A 104 -17.42 5.51 -5.80
CA GLY A 104 -16.91 6.63 -6.59
C GLY A 104 -18.03 7.54 -7.05
N VAL A 105 -17.74 8.84 -7.10
CA VAL A 105 -18.58 9.87 -7.70
C VAL A 105 -17.79 10.52 -8.83
N GLU A 106 -18.27 10.33 -10.06
CA GLU A 106 -17.60 10.84 -11.25
C GLU A 106 -17.85 12.34 -11.46
N GLU A 107 -16.84 13.05 -11.95
CA GLU A 107 -16.92 14.45 -12.35
C GLU A 107 -17.98 14.70 -13.44
N THR A 108 -18.53 15.91 -13.47
CA THR A 108 -19.41 16.34 -14.55
C THR A 108 -18.55 16.97 -15.65
N ARG A 109 -18.52 16.38 -16.84
CA ARG A 109 -17.74 16.89 -17.99
C ARG A 109 -18.49 17.90 -18.86
N VAL A 110 -19.81 18.02 -18.68
CA VAL A 110 -20.69 18.84 -19.53
C VAL A 110 -21.82 19.44 -18.69
N ASP A 111 -22.00 20.76 -18.85
CA ASP A 111 -23.09 21.64 -18.39
C ASP A 111 -23.45 21.70 -16.90
N ASN A 112 -23.62 22.95 -16.45
CA ASN A 112 -23.78 23.42 -15.05
C ASN A 112 -25.04 22.92 -14.31
N ASP A 113 -25.80 21.97 -14.86
CA ASP A 113 -27.08 21.52 -14.32
C ASP A 113 -26.99 20.36 -13.32
N TYR A 114 -25.83 19.68 -13.23
CA TYR A 114 -25.65 18.56 -12.31
C TYR A 114 -24.86 18.95 -11.06
N LEU A 115 -25.25 18.34 -9.93
CA LEU A 115 -24.59 18.51 -8.63
C LEU A 115 -23.07 18.26 -8.75
N SER A 116 -22.25 19.15 -8.20
CA SER A 116 -20.80 18.93 -8.12
C SER A 116 -20.48 17.67 -7.30
N VAL A 117 -19.30 17.07 -7.53
CA VAL A 117 -18.83 15.91 -6.76
C VAL A 117 -18.88 16.20 -5.26
N GLU A 118 -18.43 17.38 -4.84
CA GLU A 118 -18.45 17.84 -3.46
C GLU A 118 -19.88 17.86 -2.87
N THR A 119 -20.86 18.38 -3.61
CA THR A 119 -22.26 18.41 -3.17
C THR A 119 -22.86 17.01 -3.07
N VAL A 120 -22.57 16.14 -4.04
CA VAL A 120 -23.03 14.74 -3.99
C VAL A 120 -22.45 14.03 -2.75
N PHE A 121 -21.16 14.20 -2.47
CA PHE A 121 -20.53 13.64 -1.28
C PHE A 121 -21.19 14.11 0.02
N ASN A 122 -21.40 15.42 0.15
CA ASN A 122 -21.99 16.00 1.35
C ASN A 122 -23.46 15.56 1.52
N ASN A 123 -24.20 15.40 0.41
CA ASN A 123 -25.56 14.88 0.42
C ASN A 123 -25.58 13.39 0.84
N ILE A 124 -24.73 12.53 0.26
CA ILE A 124 -24.63 11.11 0.66
C ILE A 124 -24.30 11.02 2.15
N ASN A 125 -23.29 11.76 2.61
CA ASN A 125 -22.89 11.76 4.01
C ASN A 125 -24.03 12.20 4.93
N THR A 126 -24.75 13.27 4.58
CA THR A 126 -25.88 13.78 5.37
C THR A 126 -27.01 12.76 5.44
N MET A 127 -27.36 12.14 4.31
CA MET A 127 -28.42 11.15 4.25
C MET A 127 -28.06 9.86 5.00
N VAL A 128 -26.82 9.39 4.91
CA VAL A 128 -26.36 8.22 5.68
C VAL A 128 -26.35 8.52 7.18
N LYS A 129 -25.91 9.70 7.60
CA LYS A 129 -25.95 10.10 9.03
C LYS A 129 -27.36 10.31 9.57
N SER A 130 -28.30 10.68 8.71
CA SER A 130 -29.71 10.91 9.05
C SER A 130 -30.59 9.80 8.48
N LYS A 131 -30.05 8.58 8.40
CA LYS A 131 -30.62 7.45 7.65
C LYS A 131 -32.09 7.24 7.96
N ASP A 132 -32.47 7.23 9.24
CA ASP A 132 -33.84 6.99 9.72
C ASP A 132 -34.88 8.01 9.19
N LEU A 133 -34.43 9.17 8.70
CA LEU A 133 -35.27 10.25 8.16
C LEU A 133 -35.21 10.35 6.63
N THR A 134 -34.49 9.45 5.94
CA THR A 134 -34.23 9.55 4.49
C THR A 134 -34.56 8.27 3.75
N LEU A 135 -34.68 8.38 2.43
CA LEU A 135 -34.95 7.25 1.52
C LEU A 135 -33.87 6.16 1.53
N ILE A 136 -32.71 6.42 2.15
CA ILE A 136 -31.64 5.42 2.33
C ILE A 136 -32.07 4.29 3.27
N ASN A 137 -32.96 4.54 4.24
CA ASN A 137 -33.42 3.48 5.13
C ASN A 137 -34.32 2.44 4.43
N ASP A 138 -35.05 2.88 3.41
CA ASP A 138 -36.00 2.03 2.66
C ASP A 138 -35.38 1.34 1.44
N GLY A 139 -34.09 1.60 1.17
CA GLY A 139 -33.38 1.01 0.03
C GLY A 139 -33.11 -0.49 0.22
N GLN A 140 -32.89 -1.19 -0.89
CA GLN A 140 -32.63 -2.62 -0.85
C GLN A 140 -31.28 -2.96 -0.21
N ALA A 141 -30.24 -2.19 -0.55
CA ALA A 141 -28.89 -2.35 -0.05
C ALA A 141 -28.48 -1.20 0.87
N SER A 142 -28.94 0.02 0.59
CA SER A 142 -28.55 1.22 1.35
C SER A 142 -29.07 1.21 2.80
N LYS A 143 -30.10 0.42 3.11
CA LYS A 143 -30.56 0.13 4.48
C LYS A 143 -29.51 -0.54 5.36
N TYR A 144 -28.44 -1.11 4.80
CA TYR A 144 -27.37 -1.75 5.57
C TYR A 144 -26.22 -0.81 5.91
N LEU A 145 -26.26 0.46 5.46
CA LEU A 145 -25.24 1.45 5.76
C LEU A 145 -25.28 1.86 7.23
N ASP A 146 -24.09 2.03 7.81
CA ASP A 146 -23.88 2.45 9.18
C ASP A 146 -23.91 3.98 9.29
N GLN A 147 -24.97 4.47 9.96
CA GLN A 147 -25.18 5.90 10.17
C GLN A 147 -24.09 6.58 11.00
N SER A 148 -23.42 5.84 11.91
CA SER A 148 -22.39 6.39 12.78
C SER A 148 -21.09 6.72 12.02
N TYR A 149 -20.85 6.03 10.90
CA TYR A 149 -19.67 6.23 10.06
C TYR A 149 -19.88 7.35 9.04
N GLY A 150 -21.06 7.38 8.39
CA GLY A 150 -21.34 8.32 7.31
C GLY A 150 -20.62 7.95 6.01
N PHE A 151 -20.28 8.97 5.21
CA PHE A 151 -19.55 8.83 3.95
C PHE A 151 -18.26 9.64 3.98
N ILE A 152 -17.12 8.95 4.11
CA ILE A 152 -15.81 9.56 4.35
C ILE A 152 -14.98 9.51 3.07
N ARG A 153 -14.32 10.61 2.71
CA ARG A 153 -13.47 10.66 1.50
C ARG A 153 -12.29 9.70 1.63
N THR A 154 -11.93 9.02 0.54
CA THR A 154 -10.67 8.28 0.50
C THR A 154 -9.47 9.23 0.59
N LEU A 155 -8.39 8.77 1.22
CA LEU A 155 -7.21 9.58 1.49
C LEU A 155 -6.52 10.05 0.20
N ASP A 156 -6.25 11.35 0.07
CA ASP A 156 -5.36 11.89 -0.95
C ASP A 156 -3.91 11.72 -0.48
N LEU A 157 -3.22 10.71 -1.03
CA LEU A 157 -1.85 10.34 -0.62
C LEU A 157 -0.87 11.53 -0.72
N TRP A 158 -0.99 12.35 -1.77
CA TRP A 158 -0.10 13.48 -1.97
C TRP A 158 -0.32 14.54 -0.90
N LYS A 159 -1.57 14.95 -0.67
CA LYS A 159 -1.88 15.96 0.35
C LYS A 159 -1.46 15.51 1.74
N THR A 160 -1.69 14.25 2.07
CA THR A 160 -1.38 13.69 3.39
C THR A 160 0.12 13.48 3.60
N TYR A 161 0.85 13.01 2.59
CA TYR A 161 2.22 12.52 2.77
C TYR A 161 3.32 13.32 2.07
N LYS A 162 3.01 14.45 1.40
CA LYS A 162 4.01 15.26 0.66
C LYS A 162 5.31 15.54 1.44
N TYR A 163 5.22 15.86 2.73
CA TYR A 163 6.41 16.17 3.54
C TYR A 163 7.20 14.91 3.92
N LYS A 164 6.52 13.78 4.16
CA LYS A 164 7.21 12.50 4.38
C LYS A 164 7.93 12.05 3.11
N LEU A 165 7.28 12.18 1.95
CA LEU A 165 7.89 11.90 0.65
C LEU A 165 9.08 12.81 0.36
N LEU A 166 8.98 14.11 0.66
CA LEU A 166 10.10 15.05 0.54
C LEU A 166 11.30 14.59 1.39
N SER A 167 11.07 14.11 2.61
CA SER A 167 12.13 13.56 3.46
C SER A 167 12.82 12.35 2.82
N ILE A 168 12.06 11.45 2.17
CA ILE A 168 12.63 10.29 1.45
C ILE A 168 13.50 10.77 0.28
N PHE A 169 13.03 11.74 -0.52
CA PHE A 169 13.82 12.30 -1.63
C PHE A 169 15.11 12.97 -1.15
N LEU A 170 15.10 13.63 0.01
CA LEU A 170 16.32 14.20 0.60
C LEU A 170 17.34 13.14 0.99
N ILE A 171 16.89 12.00 1.54
CA ILE A 171 17.77 10.87 1.88
C ILE A 171 18.37 10.26 0.60
N ILE A 172 17.57 10.06 -0.44
CA ILE A 172 18.05 9.57 -1.74
C ILE A 172 19.09 10.54 -2.33
N GLY A 173 18.81 11.85 -2.29
CA GLY A 173 19.75 12.87 -2.74
C GLY A 173 21.07 12.84 -1.96
N LEU A 174 21.02 12.65 -0.65
CA LEU A 174 22.21 12.50 0.20
C LEU A 174 23.02 11.25 -0.19
N LEU A 175 22.37 10.10 -0.42
CA LEU A 175 23.06 8.88 -0.85
C LEU A 175 23.76 9.05 -2.20
N ILE A 176 23.13 9.76 -3.15
CA ILE A 176 23.74 10.09 -4.45
C ILE A 176 24.96 11.00 -4.27
N VAL A 177 24.88 12.02 -3.42
CA VAL A 177 26.02 12.90 -3.11
C VAL A 177 27.17 12.09 -2.49
N LEU A 178 26.89 11.21 -1.52
CA LEU A 178 27.88 10.34 -0.91
C LEU A 178 28.52 9.38 -1.93
N PHE A 179 27.74 8.85 -2.88
CA PHE A 179 28.26 8.06 -3.99
C PHE A 179 29.29 8.83 -4.83
N PHE A 180 29.00 10.09 -5.20
CA PHE A 180 29.95 10.91 -5.95
C PHE A 180 31.23 11.21 -5.15
N PHE A 181 31.10 11.51 -3.85
CA PHE A 181 32.27 11.70 -2.98
C PHE A 181 33.13 10.44 -2.88
N ALA A 182 32.52 9.28 -2.69
CA ALA A 182 33.22 7.99 -2.65
C ALA A 182 33.94 7.69 -3.97
N ARG A 183 33.27 7.94 -5.10
CA ARG A 183 33.85 7.76 -6.44
C ARG A 183 35.01 8.70 -6.72
N ARG A 184 34.93 9.96 -6.25
CA ARG A 184 36.03 10.93 -6.37
C ARG A 184 37.24 10.52 -5.53
N ARG A 185 37.01 9.94 -4.35
CA ARG A 185 38.08 9.51 -3.45
C ARG A 185 38.81 8.26 -3.96
N ASN A 186 38.10 7.27 -4.45
CA ASN A 186 38.68 6.06 -5.04
C ASN A 186 37.79 5.52 -6.16
N SER A 187 38.15 5.82 -7.42
CA SER A 187 37.38 5.39 -8.59
C SER A 187 37.40 3.89 -8.85
N ASN A 188 38.40 3.17 -8.31
CA ASN A 188 38.59 1.73 -8.55
C ASN A 188 37.76 0.86 -7.59
N GLY A 189 37.22 1.45 -6.51
CA GLY A 189 36.31 0.76 -5.60
C GLY A 189 34.90 0.64 -6.17
N ASN A 190 34.16 -0.39 -5.76
CA ASN A 190 32.74 -0.55 -6.07
C ASN A 190 31.89 0.38 -5.16
N ASN A 191 31.92 1.68 -5.47
CA ASN A 191 31.25 2.71 -4.66
C ASN A 191 29.71 2.67 -4.74
N ILE A 192 29.14 1.88 -5.66
CA ILE A 192 27.69 1.62 -5.74
C ILE A 192 27.18 0.96 -4.45
N ALA A 193 28.07 0.32 -3.69
CA ALA A 193 27.80 -0.25 -2.37
C ALA A 193 27.09 0.71 -1.39
N ILE A 194 27.28 2.04 -1.51
CA ILE A 194 26.54 3.04 -0.70
C ILE A 194 25.04 3.02 -1.00
N LEU A 195 24.70 3.01 -2.30
CA LEU A 195 23.29 2.98 -2.73
C LEU A 195 22.66 1.64 -2.37
N GLN A 196 23.41 0.55 -2.57
CA GLN A 196 22.98 -0.79 -2.17
C GLN A 196 22.70 -0.89 -0.67
N LEU A 197 23.58 -0.35 0.18
CA LEU A 197 23.35 -0.29 1.62
C LEU A 197 22.05 0.46 1.96
N GLY A 198 21.80 1.58 1.28
CA GLY A 198 20.57 2.36 1.45
C GLY A 198 19.32 1.56 1.07
N LEU A 199 19.38 0.79 -0.02
CA LEU A 199 18.27 -0.06 -0.47
C LEU A 199 18.00 -1.20 0.53
N ILE A 200 19.03 -1.92 0.98
CA ILE A 200 18.88 -3.02 1.97
C ILE A 200 18.21 -2.51 3.26
N ILE A 201 18.63 -1.34 3.75
CA ILE A 201 18.05 -0.75 4.97
C ILE A 201 16.60 -0.31 4.73
N PHE A 202 16.33 0.34 3.59
CA PHE A 202 15.00 0.83 3.26
C PHE A 202 13.99 -0.32 3.13
N ASP A 203 14.40 -1.41 2.48
CA ASP A 203 13.58 -2.59 2.25
C ASP A 203 13.14 -3.25 3.57
N LEU A 204 14.11 -3.53 4.45
CA LEU A 204 13.82 -4.05 5.79
C LEU A 204 12.82 -3.18 6.56
N VAL A 205 13.04 -1.87 6.54
CA VAL A 205 12.20 -0.92 7.28
C VAL A 205 10.80 -0.93 6.73
N ILE A 206 10.63 -0.90 5.40
CA ILE A 206 9.30 -0.82 4.80
C ILE A 206 8.53 -2.13 4.93
N ASP A 207 9.19 -3.28 4.81
CA ASP A 207 8.57 -4.60 4.98
C ASP A 207 8.08 -4.84 6.40
N ILE A 208 8.92 -4.54 7.41
CA ILE A 208 8.51 -4.63 8.81
C ILE A 208 7.34 -3.67 9.09
N THR A 209 7.40 -2.47 8.53
CA THR A 209 6.33 -1.47 8.69
C THR A 209 5.02 -1.99 8.07
N PHE A 210 5.08 -2.57 6.86
CA PHE A 210 3.93 -3.16 6.18
C PHE A 210 3.30 -4.29 7.01
N VAL A 211 4.11 -5.23 7.52
CA VAL A 211 3.62 -6.35 8.35
C VAL A 211 2.91 -5.86 9.61
N ASN A 212 3.44 -4.81 10.25
CA ASN A 212 2.90 -4.30 11.51
C ASN A 212 1.59 -3.51 11.34
N TYR A 213 1.50 -2.68 10.30
CA TYR A 213 0.40 -1.72 10.17
C TYR A 213 -0.64 -2.09 9.11
N ASN A 214 -0.28 -2.87 8.08
CA ASN A 214 -1.13 -3.06 6.91
C ASN A 214 -1.47 -4.52 6.61
N ALA A 215 -0.61 -5.48 6.93
CA ALA A 215 -0.84 -6.87 6.56
C ALA A 215 -2.14 -7.47 7.16
N LYS A 216 -2.69 -6.87 8.23
CA LYS A 216 -3.97 -7.28 8.85
C LYS A 216 -5.20 -6.83 8.08
N ASP A 217 -5.07 -5.83 7.21
CA ASP A 217 -6.18 -5.29 6.40
C ASP A 217 -6.73 -6.37 5.45
N VAL A 218 -5.86 -7.32 5.05
CA VAL A 218 -6.22 -8.49 4.24
C VAL A 218 -5.85 -9.76 5.00
N PRO A 219 -6.78 -10.38 5.75
CA PRO A 219 -6.48 -11.51 6.65
C PRO A 219 -5.76 -12.70 5.99
N VAL A 220 -6.07 -12.99 4.72
CA VAL A 220 -5.42 -14.06 3.94
C VAL A 220 -3.92 -13.80 3.72
N LEU A 221 -3.50 -12.54 3.67
CA LEU A 221 -2.11 -12.16 3.41
C LEU A 221 -1.29 -11.97 4.70
N TYR A 222 -1.94 -11.89 5.86
CA TYR A 222 -1.25 -11.60 7.13
C TYR A 222 -0.15 -12.60 7.48
N PHE A 223 -0.49 -13.90 7.56
CA PHE A 223 0.48 -14.94 7.88
C PHE A 223 1.56 -15.10 6.82
N PRO A 224 1.25 -15.15 5.51
CA PRO A 224 2.28 -15.14 4.47
C PRO A 224 3.26 -13.96 4.62
N SER A 225 2.76 -12.76 4.89
CA SER A 225 3.61 -11.56 5.05
C SER A 225 4.62 -11.71 6.19
N ILE A 226 4.21 -12.29 7.33
CA ILE A 226 5.14 -12.57 8.43
C ILE A 226 6.18 -13.61 8.05
N VAL A 227 5.76 -14.71 7.40
CA VAL A 227 6.65 -15.82 7.03
C VAL A 227 7.72 -15.34 6.06
N PHE A 228 7.35 -14.59 5.02
CA PHE A 228 8.27 -14.11 3.99
C PHE A 228 9.14 -12.92 4.41
N VAL A 229 8.94 -12.35 5.61
CA VAL A 229 9.93 -11.47 6.26
C VAL A 229 10.83 -12.28 7.20
N THR A 230 10.26 -13.17 8.02
CA THR A 230 11.01 -13.83 9.10
C THR A 230 11.90 -14.99 8.66
N VAL A 231 11.44 -15.80 7.69
CA VAL A 231 12.20 -16.97 7.20
C VAL A 231 13.47 -16.54 6.45
N PRO A 232 13.45 -15.59 5.50
CA PRO A 232 14.66 -15.09 4.86
C PRO A 232 15.64 -14.53 5.87
N ILE A 233 15.15 -13.74 6.85
CA ILE A 233 16.01 -13.22 7.92
C ILE A 233 16.72 -14.34 8.68
N GLY A 234 16.00 -15.41 9.05
CA GLY A 234 16.58 -16.56 9.74
C GLY A 234 17.67 -17.27 8.92
N ILE A 235 17.40 -17.52 7.63
CA ILE A 235 18.35 -18.19 6.72
C ILE A 235 19.59 -17.32 6.51
N ASN A 236 19.40 -16.03 6.24
CA ASN A 236 20.47 -15.05 6.02
C ASN A 236 21.33 -14.88 7.28
N THR A 237 20.72 -14.87 8.47
CA THR A 237 21.43 -14.85 9.75
C THR A 237 22.37 -16.06 9.88
N ILE A 238 21.83 -17.28 9.69
CA ILE A 238 22.62 -18.52 9.81
C ILE A 238 23.78 -18.51 8.82
N LEU A 239 23.52 -18.13 7.57
CA LEU A 239 24.53 -18.08 6.51
C LEU A 239 25.61 -17.03 6.81
N ALA A 240 25.24 -15.83 7.26
CA ALA A 240 26.18 -14.76 7.59
C ALA A 240 27.12 -15.16 8.74
N PHE A 241 26.58 -15.70 9.84
CA PHE A 241 27.39 -16.18 10.96
C PHE A 241 28.29 -17.35 10.57
N TYR A 242 27.77 -18.29 9.77
CA TYR A 242 28.55 -19.41 9.25
C TYR A 242 29.74 -18.92 8.41
N LEU A 243 29.51 -17.99 7.47
CA LEU A 243 30.55 -17.44 6.60
C LEU A 243 31.63 -16.71 7.38
N ILE A 244 31.26 -15.80 8.28
CA ILE A 244 32.22 -15.05 9.09
C ILE A 244 33.05 -15.99 9.98
N THR A 245 32.41 -17.01 10.56
CA THR A 245 33.11 -18.01 11.39
C THR A 245 34.07 -18.86 10.57
N GLN A 246 33.67 -19.29 9.36
CA GLN A 246 34.53 -20.05 8.46
C GLN A 246 35.73 -19.21 8.00
N GLU A 247 35.50 -17.95 7.66
CA GLU A 247 36.52 -17.02 7.15
C GLU A 247 37.52 -16.61 8.24
N ASN A 248 37.08 -16.47 9.50
CA ASN A 248 37.94 -16.22 10.65
C ASN A 248 38.97 -17.35 10.94
N LYS A 249 38.84 -18.53 10.32
CA LYS A 249 39.88 -19.57 10.38
C LYS A 249 41.10 -19.25 9.52
N ARG A 250 41.00 -18.28 8.59
CA ARG A 250 42.09 -17.85 7.72
C ARG A 250 42.80 -16.65 8.34
N GLN A 251 44.10 -16.77 8.56
CA GLN A 251 44.93 -15.76 9.25
C GLN A 251 44.73 -14.34 8.72
N LYS A 252 44.78 -14.16 7.39
CA LYS A 252 44.60 -12.84 6.75
C LYS A 252 43.25 -12.19 7.04
N PHE A 253 42.18 -12.99 7.06
CA PHE A 253 40.84 -12.48 7.35
C PHE A 253 40.68 -12.17 8.84
N LEU A 254 41.21 -13.04 9.71
CA LEU A 254 41.18 -12.83 11.16
C LEU A 254 41.90 -11.53 11.56
N GLU A 255 43.07 -11.24 10.99
CA GLU A 255 43.82 -10.00 11.23
C GLU A 255 42.99 -8.77 10.79
N TRP A 256 42.39 -8.83 9.60
CA TRP A 256 41.50 -7.78 9.12
C TRP A 256 40.27 -7.61 10.03
N PHE A 257 39.64 -8.72 10.46
CA PHE A 257 38.46 -8.73 11.32
C PHE A 257 38.77 -8.12 12.68
N MET A 258 39.91 -8.46 13.28
CA MET A 258 40.33 -7.90 14.56
C MET A 258 40.60 -6.40 14.48
N THR A 259 41.16 -5.93 13.36
CA THR A 259 41.40 -4.51 13.10
C THR A 259 40.09 -3.73 12.90
N HIS A 260 39.10 -4.31 12.21
CA HIS A 260 37.86 -3.64 11.82
C HIS A 260 36.60 -4.24 12.47
N ARG A 261 36.74 -4.81 13.68
CA ARG A 261 35.71 -5.64 14.35
C ARG A 261 34.32 -5.00 14.36
N LYS A 262 34.24 -3.69 14.64
CA LYS A 262 32.96 -2.96 14.69
C LYS A 262 32.24 -2.99 13.33
N VAL A 263 32.96 -2.68 12.25
CA VAL A 263 32.40 -2.68 10.89
C VAL A 263 32.01 -4.10 10.50
N ALA A 264 32.89 -5.09 10.71
CA ALA A 264 32.58 -6.48 10.40
C ALA A 264 31.33 -6.98 11.15
N SER A 265 31.17 -6.63 12.44
CA SER A 265 30.01 -7.03 13.24
C SER A 265 28.72 -6.38 12.74
N ILE A 266 28.74 -5.08 12.42
CA ILE A 266 27.58 -4.36 11.87
C ILE A 266 27.12 -5.02 10.58
N PHE A 267 28.04 -5.30 9.64
CA PHE A 267 27.69 -5.91 8.37
C PHE A 267 27.29 -7.38 8.50
N THR A 268 27.76 -8.10 9.52
CA THR A 268 27.26 -9.46 9.83
C THR A 268 25.80 -9.42 10.27
N ILE A 269 25.43 -8.43 11.09
CA ILE A 269 24.04 -8.24 11.52
C ILE A 269 23.17 -7.75 10.35
N LEU A 270 23.63 -6.76 9.58
CA LEU A 270 22.91 -6.30 8.38
C LEU A 270 22.74 -7.42 7.35
N ALA A 271 23.70 -8.33 7.26
CA ALA A 271 23.60 -9.51 6.40
C ALA A 271 22.52 -10.50 6.84
N SER A 272 21.93 -10.33 8.03
CA SER A 272 20.73 -11.06 8.44
C SER A 272 19.50 -10.59 7.66
N THR A 273 19.50 -9.36 7.14
CA THR A 273 18.43 -8.87 6.24
C THR A 273 18.68 -9.40 4.83
N ASP A 274 19.81 -9.02 4.26
CA ASP A 274 20.22 -9.45 2.92
C ASP A 274 21.69 -9.84 2.97
N ILE A 275 21.98 -11.10 2.62
CA ILE A 275 23.34 -11.63 2.64
C ILE A 275 24.31 -10.82 1.78
N GLU A 276 23.81 -10.10 0.77
CA GLU A 276 24.62 -9.24 -0.08
C GLU A 276 25.20 -8.03 0.66
N ALA A 277 24.72 -7.71 1.88
CA ALA A 277 25.38 -6.75 2.76
C ALA A 277 26.83 -7.14 3.06
N LEU A 278 27.18 -8.44 3.10
CA LEU A 278 28.58 -8.87 3.25
C LEU A 278 29.46 -8.47 2.05
N SER A 279 28.87 -8.30 0.86
CA SER A 279 29.61 -7.86 -0.33
C SER A 279 30.21 -6.47 -0.20
N ILE A 280 29.58 -5.64 0.64
CA ILE A 280 30.05 -4.28 0.95
C ILE A 280 31.41 -4.32 1.67
N LEU A 281 31.66 -5.36 2.48
CA LEU A 281 32.93 -5.52 3.20
C LEU A 281 34.12 -5.77 2.28
N TYR A 282 33.93 -6.30 1.06
CA TYR A 282 35.00 -6.50 0.07
C TYR A 282 34.83 -5.62 -1.18
N SER A 283 34.01 -4.57 -1.10
CA SER A 283 33.73 -3.66 -2.22
C SER A 283 34.83 -2.62 -2.50
N ASN A 284 35.81 -2.50 -1.59
CA ASN A 284 36.80 -1.41 -1.56
C ASN A 284 36.17 -0.01 -1.53
N LEU A 285 35.03 0.12 -0.84
CA LEU A 285 34.24 1.34 -0.78
C LEU A 285 35.08 2.56 -0.34
N ALA A 286 35.13 3.57 -1.21
CA ALA A 286 35.89 4.81 -1.07
C ALA A 286 37.39 4.61 -0.72
N GLY A 287 37.92 3.41 -0.94
CA GLY A 287 39.30 3.05 -0.59
C GLY A 287 39.55 2.87 0.91
N PHE A 288 38.52 2.74 1.75
CA PHE A 288 38.71 2.49 3.18
C PHE A 288 39.12 1.03 3.43
N SER A 289 40.11 0.83 4.30
CA SER A 289 40.58 -0.50 4.71
C SER A 289 39.49 -1.38 5.33
N SER A 290 38.52 -0.76 6.00
CA SER A 290 37.34 -1.42 6.56
C SER A 290 36.40 -2.04 5.52
N PHE A 291 36.56 -1.71 4.24
CA PHE A 291 35.77 -2.27 3.14
C PHE A 291 36.65 -3.03 2.14
N ASN A 292 37.84 -3.44 2.56
CA ASN A 292 38.76 -4.26 1.78
C ASN A 292 39.02 -5.61 2.47
N ALA A 293 37.95 -6.27 2.92
CA ALA A 293 38.02 -7.56 3.58
C ALA A 293 38.54 -8.64 2.64
N PRO A 294 39.53 -9.46 3.05
CA PRO A 294 40.15 -10.45 2.17
C PRO A 294 39.33 -11.75 2.09
N PHE A 295 38.05 -11.67 1.73
CA PHE A 295 37.15 -12.83 1.57
C PHE A 295 37.71 -13.85 0.56
N SER A 296 37.57 -15.14 0.87
CA SER A 296 37.89 -16.22 -0.06
C SER A 296 36.93 -16.24 -1.24
N ASP A 297 37.35 -16.81 -2.37
CA ASP A 297 36.46 -16.96 -3.53
C ASP A 297 35.32 -17.96 -3.25
N ASP A 298 35.55 -18.96 -2.37
CA ASP A 298 34.50 -19.83 -1.82
C ASP A 298 33.43 -19.02 -1.08
N ALA A 299 33.84 -18.13 -0.18
CA ALA A 299 32.90 -17.29 0.56
C ALA A 299 32.15 -16.31 -0.34
N LYS A 300 32.83 -15.68 -1.31
CA LYS A 300 32.15 -14.81 -2.30
C LYS A 300 31.13 -15.58 -3.14
N SER A 301 31.45 -16.82 -3.54
CA SER A 301 30.53 -17.70 -4.25
C SER A 301 29.29 -18.04 -3.41
N LYS A 302 29.49 -18.38 -2.12
CA LYS A 302 28.37 -18.63 -1.19
C LYS A 302 27.50 -17.38 -0.95
N ILE A 303 28.10 -16.20 -0.86
CA ILE A 303 27.35 -14.92 -0.76
C ILE A 303 26.50 -14.72 -2.02
N PHE A 304 27.08 -14.94 -3.21
CA PHE A 304 26.35 -14.86 -4.47
C PHE A 304 25.17 -15.85 -4.53
N TRP A 305 25.39 -17.12 -4.20
CA TRP A 305 24.34 -18.14 -4.21
C TRP A 305 23.28 -17.91 -3.13
N GLY A 306 23.66 -17.40 -1.96
CA GLY A 306 22.71 -16.95 -0.93
C GLY A 306 21.82 -15.83 -1.45
N ALA A 307 22.40 -14.85 -2.14
CA ALA A 307 21.62 -13.76 -2.70
C ALA A 307 20.73 -14.22 -3.87
N CYS A 308 21.14 -15.23 -4.64
CA CYS A 308 20.25 -15.91 -5.60
C CYS A 308 19.08 -16.64 -4.91
N LEU A 309 19.32 -17.24 -3.75
CA LEU A 309 18.26 -17.90 -2.97
C LEU A 309 17.22 -16.89 -2.50
N ASN A 310 17.65 -15.71 -2.03
CA ASN A 310 16.75 -14.62 -1.57
C ASN A 310 15.71 -14.22 -2.62
N ILE A 311 16.06 -14.23 -3.92
CA ILE A 311 15.10 -13.94 -4.99
C ILE A 311 13.85 -14.85 -4.89
N PHE A 312 14.02 -16.12 -4.55
CA PHE A 312 12.94 -17.10 -4.50
C PHE A 312 12.23 -17.15 -3.15
N ILE A 313 12.96 -16.93 -2.06
CA ILE A 313 12.41 -17.04 -0.70
C ILE A 313 11.90 -15.72 -0.14
N GLU A 314 12.24 -14.59 -0.77
CA GLU A 314 11.93 -13.23 -0.30
C GLU A 314 11.35 -12.39 -1.44
N ASP A 315 12.17 -11.98 -2.43
CA ASP A 315 11.79 -10.97 -3.42
C ASP A 315 10.52 -11.30 -4.20
N ILE A 316 10.44 -12.51 -4.79
CA ILE A 316 9.28 -12.94 -5.58
C ILE A 316 8.02 -13.07 -4.70
N PRO A 317 8.04 -13.82 -3.58
CA PRO A 317 6.89 -13.90 -2.68
C PRO A 317 6.42 -12.54 -2.17
N GLN A 318 7.33 -11.65 -1.78
CA GLN A 318 6.98 -10.31 -1.31
C GLN A 318 6.32 -9.49 -2.42
N ALA A 319 6.88 -9.47 -3.63
CA ALA A 319 6.26 -8.78 -4.77
C ALA A 319 4.85 -9.31 -5.06
N ILE A 320 4.65 -10.63 -5.00
CA ILE A 320 3.33 -11.26 -5.14
C ILE A 320 2.38 -10.79 -4.03
N ILE A 321 2.82 -10.78 -2.78
CA ILE A 321 2.02 -10.31 -1.64
C ILE A 321 1.61 -8.85 -1.84
N GLN A 322 2.51 -7.98 -2.27
CA GLN A 322 2.19 -6.56 -2.49
C GLN A 322 1.22 -6.35 -3.66
N ILE A 323 1.35 -7.12 -4.74
CA ILE A 323 0.39 -7.09 -5.87
C ILE A 323 -0.99 -7.56 -5.41
N LEU A 324 -1.06 -8.67 -4.67
CA LEU A 324 -2.31 -9.19 -4.12
C LEU A 324 -2.92 -8.21 -3.11
N TYR A 325 -2.11 -7.60 -2.25
CA TYR A 325 -2.57 -6.59 -1.30
C TYR A 325 -3.20 -5.40 -2.04
N LYS A 326 -2.54 -4.86 -3.06
CA LYS A 326 -3.11 -3.81 -3.92
C LYS A 326 -4.42 -4.24 -4.60
N HIS A 327 -4.53 -5.52 -4.95
CA HIS A 327 -5.74 -6.05 -5.57
C HIS A 327 -6.90 -6.16 -4.57
N TYR A 328 -6.67 -6.61 -3.34
CA TYR A 328 -7.72 -6.89 -2.36
C TYR A 328 -8.12 -5.69 -1.49
N THR A 329 -7.22 -4.74 -1.28
CA THR A 329 -7.45 -3.59 -0.41
C THR A 329 -8.26 -2.48 -1.10
N ILE A 330 -9.12 -1.81 -0.34
CA ILE A 330 -9.85 -0.62 -0.78
C ILE A 330 -9.05 0.64 -0.43
N THR A 331 -8.58 0.73 0.81
CA THR A 331 -7.82 1.86 1.32
C THR A 331 -6.33 1.63 1.10
N TYR A 332 -5.80 2.10 -0.02
CA TYR A 332 -4.39 1.92 -0.35
C TYR A 332 -3.55 3.07 0.20
N ASP A 333 -2.82 2.82 1.29
CA ASP A 333 -1.98 3.81 1.97
C ASP A 333 -0.56 3.89 1.39
N ILE A 334 0.24 4.85 1.86
CA ILE A 334 1.60 5.11 1.38
C ILE A 334 2.58 3.97 1.69
N ILE A 335 2.42 3.27 2.82
CA ILE A 335 3.32 2.17 3.20
C ILE A 335 3.23 1.02 2.20
N PRO A 336 2.04 0.46 1.89
CA PRO A 336 1.89 -0.53 0.82
C PRO A 336 2.39 -0.04 -0.55
N LEU A 337 2.21 1.24 -0.89
CA LEU A 337 2.77 1.80 -2.13
C LEU A 337 4.29 1.72 -2.17
N LEU A 338 4.95 2.19 -1.10
CA LEU A 338 6.41 2.17 -1.00
C LEU A 338 6.95 0.74 -0.95
N THR A 339 6.25 -0.18 -0.28
CA THR A 339 6.61 -1.61 -0.20
C THR A 339 6.51 -2.28 -1.57
N LEU A 340 5.46 -1.99 -2.34
CA LEU A 340 5.33 -2.46 -3.72
C LEU A 340 6.44 -1.91 -4.62
N ILE A 341 6.80 -0.62 -4.47
CA ILE A 341 7.90 -0.03 -5.25
C ILE A 341 9.24 -0.67 -4.84
N SER A 342 9.50 -0.84 -3.54
CA SER A 342 10.73 -1.46 -3.01
C SER A 342 10.92 -2.87 -3.54
N SER A 343 9.92 -3.74 -3.35
CA SER A 343 9.97 -5.13 -3.81
C SER A 343 10.18 -5.26 -5.33
N VAL A 344 9.53 -4.42 -6.15
CA VAL A 344 9.74 -4.43 -7.60
C VAL A 344 11.14 -3.95 -7.98
N VAL A 345 11.64 -2.88 -7.33
CA VAL A 345 12.98 -2.35 -7.58
C VAL A 345 14.04 -3.37 -7.19
N ASN A 346 13.96 -3.97 -6.00
CA ASN A 346 14.91 -4.97 -5.52
C ASN A 346 14.91 -6.21 -6.40
N LEU A 347 13.73 -6.75 -6.72
CA LEU A 347 13.62 -7.89 -7.64
C LEU A 347 14.26 -7.59 -9.00
N THR A 348 14.06 -6.38 -9.53
CA THR A 348 14.63 -5.96 -10.81
C THR A 348 16.15 -5.86 -10.74
N ILE A 349 16.68 -5.21 -9.71
CA ILE A 349 18.14 -5.06 -9.50
C ILE A 349 18.79 -6.43 -9.33
N ASN A 350 18.19 -7.31 -8.52
CA ASN A 350 18.71 -8.64 -8.26
C ASN A 350 18.71 -9.48 -9.55
N ILE A 351 17.60 -9.54 -10.28
CA ILE A 351 17.55 -10.29 -11.56
C ILE A 351 18.58 -9.77 -12.56
N ILE A 352 18.63 -8.45 -12.80
CA ILE A 352 19.57 -7.86 -13.77
C ILE A 352 21.02 -8.10 -13.33
N GLY A 353 21.32 -7.91 -12.05
CA GLY A 353 22.65 -8.11 -11.49
C GLY A 353 23.15 -9.53 -11.66
N ARG A 354 22.29 -10.53 -11.39
CA ARG A 354 22.66 -11.95 -11.54
C ARG A 354 22.79 -12.37 -13.01
N ILE A 355 21.92 -11.89 -13.91
CA ILE A 355 22.04 -12.15 -15.35
C ILE A 355 23.37 -11.58 -15.88
N TYR A 356 23.71 -10.35 -15.48
CA TYR A 356 24.97 -9.72 -15.88
C TYR A 356 26.19 -10.53 -15.43
N GLN A 357 26.21 -10.96 -14.16
CA GLN A 357 27.29 -11.78 -13.60
C GLN A 357 27.40 -13.15 -14.28
N ALA A 358 26.27 -13.82 -14.54
CA ALA A 358 26.25 -15.09 -15.28
C ALA A 358 26.79 -14.93 -16.71
N THR A 359 26.42 -13.85 -17.40
CA THR A 359 26.88 -13.57 -18.77
C THR A 359 28.38 -13.36 -18.82
N ILE A 360 28.95 -12.60 -17.87
CA ILE A 360 30.41 -12.41 -17.77
C ILE A 360 31.11 -13.75 -17.52
N HIS A 361 30.57 -14.57 -16.60
CA HIS A 361 31.16 -15.86 -16.29
C HIS A 361 31.21 -16.79 -17.51
N LEU A 362 30.12 -16.87 -18.28
CA LEU A 362 30.05 -17.65 -19.52
C LEU A 362 31.02 -17.13 -20.60
N ARG A 363 31.17 -15.80 -20.71
CA ARG A 363 32.11 -15.19 -21.67
C ARG A 363 33.56 -15.50 -21.32
N ASN A 364 33.93 -15.43 -20.04
CA ASN A 364 35.28 -15.72 -19.58
C ASN A 364 35.59 -17.23 -19.67
N SER A 365 34.61 -18.10 -19.44
CA SER A 365 34.76 -19.55 -19.63
C SER A 365 35.01 -19.93 -21.10
N LYS A 366 34.37 -19.26 -22.06
CA LYS A 366 34.60 -19.50 -23.50
C LYS A 366 35.98 -19.03 -23.98
N HIS A 367 36.51 -17.94 -23.43
CA HIS A 367 37.86 -17.47 -23.74
C HIS A 367 38.98 -18.31 -23.08
N SER A 368 38.66 -19.15 -22.10
CA SER A 368 39.64 -20.03 -21.45
C SER A 368 39.78 -21.39 -22.17
N GLN A 369 39.00 -21.62 -23.23
CA GLN A 369 38.97 -22.86 -24.02
C GLN A 369 39.46 -22.67 -25.47
N VAL A 370 39.99 -21.48 -25.79
CA VAL A 370 40.68 -21.15 -27.04
C VAL A 370 42.10 -20.74 -26.68
#